data_AF-A0A1Y4BQT1-F1
#
_entry.id   AF-A0A1Y4BQT1-F1
#
_cell.length_a   1.000
_cell.length_b   1.000
_cell.length_c   1.000
_cell.angle_alpha   90.00
_cell.angle_beta   90.00
_cell.angle_gamma   90.00
#
_symmetry.space_group_name_H-M   'P 1'
#
loop_
_entity.id
_entity.type
_entity.pdbx_description
1 polymer ?
#
loop_
_entity_poly.entity_id
_entity_poly.type
_entity_poly.pdbx_seq_one_letter_code
_entity_poly.pdbx_strand_id
1 'polypeptide(L)'
;MCRGQLPDDKKGLYKGWLTGPAGRALLGTFVPEQGVLVLSRTLSVAELERQGAWPPGGGEAVLAYAFQREPRNRPVPPGWTWVAEPARLMGEPLLAQALGGGGALLRKDEQGFLLACRYRPEQPFPLTPLFCFARIQELDGAQYAVFPFRPGGCPRPE
;
A
#
# COMPACT_ATOMS: atom_id res chain seq x y z
N MET A 1 8.98 32.75 0.23
CA MET A 1 8.08 31.63 -0.12
C MET A 1 8.93 30.50 -0.67
N CYS A 2 8.74 29.26 -0.23
CA CYS A 2 9.50 28.10 -0.68
C CYS A 2 8.56 27.11 -1.37
N ARG A 3 8.99 26.54 -2.50
CA ARG A 3 8.26 25.52 -3.25
C ARG A 3 9.18 24.39 -3.64
N GLY A 4 8.67 23.16 -3.61
CA GLY A 4 9.34 21.97 -4.07
C GLY A 4 8.39 21.09 -4.87
N GLN A 5 8.95 20.37 -5.83
CA GLN A 5 8.23 19.39 -6.63
C GLN A 5 9.14 18.19 -6.91
N LEU A 6 8.56 16.99 -6.89
CA LEU A 6 9.21 15.78 -7.37
C LEU A 6 8.18 14.87 -8.08
N PRO A 7 8.62 13.93 -8.93
CA PRO A 7 7.72 12.95 -9.52
C PRO A 7 7.02 12.13 -8.44
N ASP A 8 5.72 11.83 -8.64
CA ASP A 8 5.02 10.88 -7.78
C ASP A 8 5.39 9.44 -8.17
N ASP A 9 6.53 9.00 -7.65
CA ASP A 9 7.06 7.64 -7.88
C ASP A 9 6.31 6.55 -7.09
N LYS A 10 5.32 6.96 -6.28
CA LYS A 10 4.50 6.10 -5.42
C LYS A 10 5.37 5.23 -4.49
N LYS A 11 6.58 5.67 -4.15
CA LYS A 11 7.48 4.95 -3.24
C LYS A 11 7.23 5.28 -1.78
N GLY A 12 6.58 6.41 -1.46
CA GLY A 12 6.36 6.79 -0.07
C GLY A 12 6.05 8.25 0.17
N LEU A 13 6.15 8.64 1.44
CA LEU A 13 6.00 10.02 1.90
C LEU A 13 7.36 10.68 2.01
N TYR A 14 7.48 11.85 1.38
CA TYR A 14 8.71 12.64 1.37
C TYR A 14 8.54 13.87 2.27
N LYS A 15 9.58 14.21 3.04
CA LYS A 15 9.70 15.48 3.76
C LYS A 15 10.60 16.43 2.98
N GLY A 16 10.14 17.66 2.79
CA GLY A 16 10.91 18.74 2.19
C GLY A 16 11.70 19.51 3.23
N TRP A 17 12.98 19.73 2.98
CA TRP A 17 13.88 20.51 3.81
C TRP A 17 14.47 21.65 2.99
N LEU A 18 14.70 22.79 3.63
CA LEU A 18 15.52 23.87 3.10
C LEU A 18 16.89 23.79 3.78
N THR A 19 17.98 23.85 3.02
CA THR A 19 19.34 23.76 3.56
C THR A 19 20.01 25.13 3.56
N GLY A 20 20.84 25.39 4.55
CA GLY A 20 21.68 26.58 4.65
C GLY A 20 23.03 26.26 5.29
N PRO A 21 23.90 27.27 5.50
CA PRO A 21 25.29 27.04 5.91
C PRO A 21 25.46 26.35 7.27
N ALA A 22 24.52 26.55 8.18
CA ALA A 22 24.62 26.09 9.57
C ALA A 22 23.57 25.02 9.94
N GLY A 23 22.67 24.65 9.01
CA GLY A 23 21.59 23.73 9.31
C GLY A 23 20.55 23.59 8.21
N ARG A 24 19.40 23.04 8.60
CA ARG A 24 18.26 22.83 7.70
C ARG A 24 16.94 23.09 8.40
N ALA A 25 15.98 23.59 7.63
CA ALA A 25 14.63 23.87 8.08
C ALA A 25 13.59 22.96 7.44
N LEU A 26 12.69 22.39 8.24
CA LEU A 26 11.63 21.52 7.74
C LEU A 26 10.54 22.37 7.07
N LEU A 27 10.28 22.12 5.79
CA LEU A 27 9.21 22.77 5.04
C LEU A 27 7.87 22.05 5.21
N GLY A 28 7.89 20.73 5.41
CA GLY A 28 6.69 19.90 5.59
C GLY A 28 6.77 18.57 4.82
N THR A 29 5.62 17.94 4.60
CA THR A 29 5.48 16.69 3.83
C THR A 29 4.94 17.02 2.43
N PHE A 30 5.47 16.38 1.40
CA PHE A 30 4.93 16.51 0.05
C PHE A 30 3.57 15.82 -0.08
N VAL A 31 2.66 16.47 -0.81
CA VAL A 31 1.30 15.95 -1.07
C VAL A 31 1.10 15.69 -2.56
N PRO A 32 0.34 14.65 -2.94
CA PRO A 32 0.08 14.34 -4.34
C PRO A 32 -0.95 15.32 -4.93
N GLU A 33 -0.58 15.97 -6.03
CA GLU A 33 -1.45 16.82 -6.85
C GLU A 33 -1.21 16.50 -8.32
N GLN A 34 -2.24 16.12 -9.08
CA GLN A 34 -2.17 15.92 -10.55
C GLN A 34 -0.98 15.06 -11.04
N GLY A 35 -0.61 14.01 -10.29
CA GLY A 35 0.47 13.09 -10.67
C GLY A 35 1.89 13.55 -10.28
N VAL A 36 2.01 14.63 -9.52
CA VAL A 36 3.27 15.11 -8.95
C VAL A 36 3.15 15.27 -7.44
N LEU A 37 4.27 15.16 -6.74
CA LEU A 37 4.35 15.46 -5.32
C LEU A 37 4.77 16.92 -5.17
N VAL A 38 3.94 17.72 -4.50
CA VAL A 38 4.16 19.15 -4.33
C VAL A 38 4.27 19.53 -2.86
N LEU A 39 5.05 20.57 -2.60
CA LEU A 39 5.15 21.21 -1.30
C LEU A 39 5.27 22.72 -1.50
N SER A 40 4.49 23.49 -0.73
CA SER A 40 4.57 24.94 -0.71
C SER A 40 4.45 25.44 0.74
N ARG A 41 5.42 26.24 1.18
CA ARG A 41 5.44 26.77 2.55
C ARG A 41 6.00 28.19 2.59
N THR A 42 5.47 28.99 3.49
CA THR A 42 6.02 30.30 3.84
C THR A 42 6.60 30.23 5.24
N LEU A 43 7.86 30.65 5.38
CA LEU A 43 8.60 30.76 6.63
C LEU A 43 9.15 32.18 6.75
N SER A 44 9.28 32.67 7.98
CA SER A 44 9.96 33.95 8.24
C SER A 44 11.48 33.77 8.15
N VAL A 45 12.21 34.84 7.81
CA VAL A 45 13.68 34.83 7.82
C VAL A 45 14.21 34.49 9.21
N ALA A 46 13.63 35.07 10.26
CA ALA A 46 14.00 34.79 11.65
C ALA A 46 13.88 33.30 12.02
N GLU A 47 12.88 32.59 11.49
CA GLU A 47 12.76 31.14 11.69
C GLU A 47 13.86 30.37 10.96
N LEU A 48 14.22 30.79 9.75
CA LEU A 48 15.32 30.17 8.99
C LEU A 48 16.68 30.41 9.65
N GLU A 49 16.90 31.61 10.18
CA GLU A 49 18.11 31.95 10.95
C GLU A 49 18.22 31.09 12.22
N ARG A 50 17.14 30.97 13.00
CA ARG A 50 17.09 30.09 14.18
C ARG A 50 17.44 28.64 13.87
N GLN A 51 17.04 28.16 12.69
CA GLN A 51 17.29 26.79 12.25
C GLN A 51 18.60 26.63 11.44
N GLY A 52 19.39 27.69 11.28
CA GLY A 52 20.65 27.68 10.54
C GLY A 52 20.50 27.52 9.01
N ALA A 53 19.29 27.64 8.50
CA ALA A 53 18.95 27.46 7.09
C ALA A 53 19.04 28.77 6.27
N TRP A 54 19.39 29.90 6.90
CA TRP A 54 19.59 31.19 6.24
C TRP A 54 21.09 31.52 6.04
N PRO A 55 21.49 32.05 4.88
CA PRO A 55 20.71 32.14 3.64
C PRO A 55 20.48 30.74 3.03
N PRO A 56 19.35 30.49 2.34
CA PRO A 56 19.09 29.19 1.73
C PRO A 56 20.13 28.86 0.66
N GLY A 57 20.79 27.72 0.79
CA GLY A 57 21.72 27.16 -0.19
C GLY A 57 21.09 26.12 -1.11
N GLY A 58 19.94 25.56 -0.72
CA GLY A 58 19.24 24.56 -1.52
C GLY A 58 18.03 23.96 -0.80
N GLY A 59 17.52 22.85 -1.36
CA GLY A 59 16.45 22.08 -0.75
C GLY A 59 16.61 20.60 -1.01
N GLU A 60 16.10 19.79 -0.09
CA GLU A 60 16.18 18.33 -0.15
C GLU A 60 14.80 17.72 0.06
N ALA A 61 14.49 16.68 -0.71
CA ALA A 61 13.34 15.82 -0.47
C ALA A 61 13.84 14.49 0.08
N VAL A 62 13.53 14.21 1.35
CA VAL A 62 13.98 12.99 2.04
C VAL A 62 12.80 12.04 2.20
N LEU A 63 12.96 10.79 1.76
CA LEU A 63 11.96 9.74 1.97
C LEU A 63 11.83 9.47 3.48
N ALA A 64 10.73 9.91 4.08
CA ALA A 64 10.48 9.77 5.51
C ALA A 64 9.76 8.46 5.84
N TYR A 65 8.98 7.94 4.89
CA TYR A 65 8.29 6.67 5.01
C TYR A 65 8.20 5.99 3.65
N ALA A 66 8.80 4.81 3.50
CA ALA A 66 8.66 4.01 2.30
C ALA A 66 7.35 3.22 2.34
N PHE A 67 6.51 3.37 1.32
CA PHE A 67 5.42 2.44 1.09
C PHE A 67 6.01 1.07 0.79
N GLN A 68 5.67 0.07 1.60
CA GLN A 68 6.11 -1.30 1.35
C GLN A 68 5.48 -1.83 0.06
N ARG A 69 6.24 -1.73 -1.03
CA ARG A 69 6.00 -2.48 -2.27
C ARG A 69 6.68 -3.83 -2.11
N GLU A 70 5.90 -4.86 -1.82
CA GLU A 70 6.41 -6.22 -1.91
C GLU A 70 6.74 -6.57 -3.38
N PRO A 71 7.67 -7.51 -3.61
CA PRO A 71 7.98 -7.98 -4.94
C PRO A 71 6.69 -8.42 -5.63
N ARG A 72 6.43 -7.88 -6.82
CA ARG A 72 5.29 -8.29 -7.66
C ARG A 72 5.35 -9.79 -8.05
N ASN A 73 6.53 -10.39 -7.92
CA ASN A 73 6.80 -11.81 -8.14
C ASN A 73 7.34 -12.47 -6.85
N ARG A 74 6.51 -12.60 -5.80
CA ARG A 74 6.79 -13.62 -4.79
C ARG A 74 6.51 -14.99 -5.43
N PRO A 75 7.36 -16.02 -5.22
CA PRO A 75 7.03 -17.36 -5.70
C PRO A 75 5.67 -17.80 -5.18
N VAL A 76 4.91 -18.50 -6.03
CA VAL A 76 3.62 -19.06 -5.65
C VAL A 76 3.89 -20.22 -4.69
N PRO A 77 3.29 -20.23 -3.48
CA PRO A 77 3.51 -21.31 -2.52
C PRO A 77 3.12 -22.68 -3.11
N PRO A 78 3.78 -23.79 -2.72
CA PRO A 78 3.45 -25.12 -3.23
C PRO A 78 1.97 -25.47 -3.06
N GLY A 79 1.35 -26.00 -4.11
CA GLY A 79 -0.08 -26.37 -4.12
C GLY A 79 -1.05 -25.20 -4.32
N TRP A 80 -0.54 -23.98 -4.50
CA TRP A 80 -1.34 -22.81 -4.86
C TRP A 80 -1.10 -22.42 -6.33
N THR A 81 -2.00 -21.62 -6.89
CA THR A 81 -1.87 -21.02 -8.21
C THR A 81 -2.29 -19.57 -8.15
N TRP A 82 -1.55 -18.68 -8.80
CA TRP A 82 -1.95 -17.28 -8.89
C TRP A 82 -3.10 -17.09 -9.88
N VAL A 83 -4.11 -16.32 -9.48
CA VAL A 83 -5.21 -15.89 -10.35
C VAL A 83 -5.29 -14.37 -10.37
N ALA A 84 -5.25 -13.78 -11.57
CA ALA A 84 -5.26 -12.33 -11.74
C ALA A 84 -6.66 -11.72 -11.53
N GLU A 85 -7.72 -12.45 -11.88
CA GLU A 85 -9.11 -12.00 -11.81
C GLU A 85 -9.98 -12.95 -10.96
N PRO A 86 -9.70 -13.09 -9.65
CA PRO A 86 -10.42 -14.01 -8.77
C PRO A 86 -11.91 -13.67 -8.60
N ALA A 87 -12.31 -12.44 -8.93
CA ALA A 87 -13.72 -12.02 -8.93
C ALA A 87 -14.59 -12.87 -9.86
N ARG A 88 -14.02 -13.42 -10.95
CA ARG A 88 -14.73 -14.32 -11.88
C ARG A 88 -15.08 -15.68 -11.27
N LEU A 89 -14.50 -16.02 -10.12
CA LEU A 89 -14.78 -17.26 -9.38
C LEU A 89 -15.94 -17.11 -8.41
N MET A 90 -16.42 -15.88 -8.19
CA MET A 90 -17.47 -15.58 -7.22
C MET A 90 -18.84 -15.90 -7.82
N GLY A 91 -19.68 -16.58 -7.04
CA GLY A 91 -21.08 -16.82 -7.42
C GLY A 91 -21.99 -15.61 -7.16
N GLU A 92 -21.50 -14.60 -6.43
CA GLU A 92 -22.27 -13.44 -5.99
C GLU A 92 -21.57 -12.12 -6.42
N PRO A 93 -22.26 -11.21 -7.15
CA PRO A 93 -21.73 -9.91 -7.58
C PRO A 93 -21.16 -8.98 -6.50
N LEU A 94 -21.73 -8.91 -5.31
CA LEU A 94 -21.27 -8.17 -4.15
C LEU A 94 -19.91 -8.68 -3.67
N LEU A 95 -19.68 -10.00 -3.70
CA LEU A 95 -18.39 -10.59 -3.33
C LEU A 95 -17.33 -10.28 -4.37
N ALA A 96 -17.69 -10.35 -5.66
CA ALA A 96 -16.82 -9.92 -6.76
C ALA A 96 -16.39 -8.45 -6.60
N GLN A 97 -17.32 -7.57 -6.22
CA GLN A 97 -17.03 -6.16 -5.96
C GLN A 97 -16.15 -5.96 -4.71
N ALA A 98 -16.44 -6.67 -3.62
CA ALA A 98 -15.69 -6.56 -2.37
C ALA A 98 -14.23 -7.03 -2.47
N LEU A 99 -13.92 -7.91 -3.43
CA LEU A 99 -12.56 -8.37 -3.70
C LEU A 99 -11.69 -7.29 -4.35
N GLY A 100 -12.32 -6.33 -5.05
CA GLY A 100 -11.63 -5.27 -5.77
C GLY A 100 -10.82 -5.76 -6.98
N GLY A 101 -9.82 -4.96 -7.39
CA GLY A 101 -9.03 -5.16 -8.62
C GLY A 101 -7.69 -5.88 -8.43
N GLY A 102 -7.56 -6.77 -7.44
CA GLY A 102 -6.32 -7.49 -7.14
C GLY A 102 -6.38 -8.98 -7.49
N GLY A 103 -5.22 -9.59 -7.73
CA GLY A 103 -5.12 -11.04 -7.83
C GLY A 103 -5.06 -11.73 -6.46
N ALA A 104 -5.21 -13.04 -6.45
CA ALA A 104 -5.19 -13.87 -5.25
C ALA A 104 -4.55 -15.24 -5.53
N LEU A 105 -4.23 -15.98 -4.46
CA LEU A 105 -3.84 -17.38 -4.58
C LEU A 105 -5.08 -18.26 -4.55
N LEU A 106 -5.13 -19.25 -5.44
CA LEU A 106 -6.18 -20.24 -5.55
C LEU A 106 -5.61 -21.62 -5.25
N ARG A 107 -6.30 -22.40 -4.41
CA ARG A 107 -6.08 -23.83 -4.26
C ARG A 107 -7.41 -24.55 -4.41
N LYS A 108 -7.49 -25.54 -5.29
CA LYS A 108 -8.68 -26.38 -5.43
C LYS A 108 -8.61 -27.55 -4.46
N ASP A 109 -9.76 -27.94 -3.93
CA ASP A 109 -9.94 -29.14 -3.11
C ASP A 109 -11.21 -29.88 -3.54
N GLU A 110 -11.48 -31.05 -2.94
CA GLU A 110 -12.67 -31.85 -3.25
C GLU A 110 -13.99 -31.12 -2.90
N GLN A 111 -13.92 -30.12 -2.02
CA GLN A 111 -15.06 -29.39 -1.48
C GLN A 111 -15.28 -28.04 -2.20
N GLY A 112 -14.49 -27.75 -3.24
CA GLY A 112 -14.53 -26.50 -4.00
C GLY A 112 -13.14 -25.88 -4.15
N PHE A 113 -12.95 -24.72 -3.54
CA PHE A 113 -11.67 -24.02 -3.59
C PHE A 113 -11.43 -23.12 -2.39
N LEU A 114 -10.16 -22.81 -2.16
CA LEU A 114 -9.69 -21.83 -1.21
C LEU A 114 -9.10 -20.64 -1.96
N LEU A 115 -9.46 -19.44 -1.54
CA LEU A 115 -8.89 -18.21 -2.04
C LEU A 115 -8.06 -17.54 -0.94
N ALA A 116 -6.76 -17.36 -1.16
CA ALA A 116 -5.89 -16.63 -0.23
C ALA A 116 -5.65 -15.21 -0.74
N CYS A 117 -6.22 -14.24 -0.04
CA CYS A 117 -5.97 -12.82 -0.27
C CYS A 117 -4.87 -12.35 0.69
N ARG A 118 -3.97 -11.47 0.23
CA ARG A 118 -2.90 -10.97 1.09
C ARG A 118 -3.53 -10.23 2.29
N TYR A 119 -3.10 -10.58 3.49
CA TYR A 119 -3.54 -9.93 4.72
C TYR A 119 -2.41 -9.05 5.26
N ARG A 120 -2.76 -7.80 5.60
CA ARG A 120 -1.88 -6.83 6.25
C ARG A 120 -2.70 -6.07 7.30
N PRO A 121 -2.27 -6.00 8.57
CA PRO A 121 -3.00 -5.28 9.61
C PRO A 121 -3.23 -3.80 9.30
N GLU A 122 -2.38 -3.19 8.49
CA GLU A 122 -2.41 -1.77 8.15
C GLU A 122 -3.29 -1.46 6.91
N GLN A 123 -3.91 -2.47 6.30
CA GLN A 123 -4.79 -2.32 5.15
C GLN A 123 -6.21 -2.78 5.48
N PRO A 124 -7.22 -2.34 4.71
CA PRO A 124 -8.57 -2.88 4.83
C PRO A 124 -8.55 -4.41 4.73
N PHE A 125 -9.33 -5.07 5.58
CA PHE A 125 -9.44 -6.52 5.59
C PHE A 125 -9.95 -7.02 4.22
N PRO A 126 -9.23 -7.93 3.54
CA PRO A 126 -9.63 -8.40 2.21
C PRO A 126 -10.97 -9.13 2.29
N LEU A 127 -11.86 -8.96 1.29
CA LEU A 127 -13.20 -9.57 1.30
C LEU A 127 -13.93 -9.35 2.64
N THR A 128 -14.00 -8.09 3.10
CA THR A 128 -14.58 -7.71 4.40
C THR A 128 -15.93 -8.37 4.71
N PRO A 129 -16.88 -8.54 3.77
CA PRO A 129 -18.14 -9.24 4.05
C PRO A 129 -17.98 -10.70 4.53
N LEU A 130 -16.82 -11.33 4.30
CA LEU A 130 -16.53 -12.72 4.64
C LEU A 130 -15.54 -12.86 5.81
N PHE A 131 -15.31 -11.80 6.60
CA PHE A 131 -14.30 -11.84 7.66
C PHE A 131 -14.46 -13.02 8.64
N CYS A 132 -15.70 -13.39 8.98
CA CYS A 132 -15.98 -14.54 9.86
C CYS A 132 -15.58 -15.90 9.27
N PHE A 133 -15.45 -15.99 7.95
CA PHE A 133 -15.09 -17.23 7.25
C PHE A 133 -13.59 -17.32 6.95
N ALA A 134 -12.83 -16.27 7.27
CA ALA A 134 -11.41 -16.21 6.95
C ALA A 134 -10.55 -16.94 7.99
N ARG A 135 -9.55 -17.68 7.53
CA ARG A 135 -8.41 -18.09 8.35
C ARG A 135 -7.16 -17.31 7.96
N ILE A 136 -6.51 -16.68 8.94
CA ILE A 136 -5.19 -16.10 8.70
C ILE A 136 -4.16 -17.23 8.69
N GLN A 137 -3.45 -17.38 7.58
CA GLN A 137 -2.42 -18.38 7.40
C GLN A 137 -1.12 -17.74 6.90
N GLU A 138 0.01 -18.26 7.37
CA GLU A 138 1.30 -17.92 6.80
C GLU A 138 1.62 -18.88 5.64
N LEU A 139 1.81 -18.33 4.44
CA LEU A 139 2.20 -19.05 3.24
C LEU A 139 3.49 -18.42 2.71
N ASP A 140 4.57 -19.21 2.69
CA ASP A 140 5.90 -18.78 2.22
C ASP A 140 6.37 -17.45 2.85
N GLY A 141 6.24 -17.33 4.18
CA GLY A 141 6.64 -16.14 4.95
C GLY A 141 5.75 -14.91 4.73
N ALA A 142 4.49 -15.10 4.31
CA ALA A 142 3.51 -14.03 4.15
C ALA A 142 2.16 -14.44 4.73
N GLN A 143 1.52 -13.54 5.48
CA GLN A 143 0.14 -13.73 5.94
C GLN A 143 -0.90 -13.53 4.83
N TYR A 144 -1.83 -14.48 4.76
CA TYR A 144 -2.98 -14.44 3.87
C TYR A 144 -4.25 -14.69 4.68
N ALA A 145 -5.32 -13.98 4.32
CA ALA A 145 -6.67 -14.36 4.71
C ALA A 145 -7.16 -15.39 3.69
N VAL A 146 -7.41 -16.61 4.16
CA VAL A 146 -7.84 -17.75 3.36
C VAL A 146 -9.34 -17.93 3.53
N PHE A 147 -10.06 -17.89 2.41
CA PHE A 147 -11.52 -17.99 2.36
C PHE A 147 -11.92 -19.29 1.65
N PRO A 148 -12.73 -20.15 2.29
CA PRO A 148 -13.25 -21.35 1.66
C PRO A 148 -14.54 -21.07 0.86
N PHE A 149 -14.60 -21.65 -0.34
CA PHE A 149 -15.74 -21.57 -1.24
C PHE A 149 -16.17 -22.97 -1.71
N ARG A 150 -17.47 -23.12 -1.98
CA ARG A 150 -18.06 -24.28 -2.66
C ARG A 150 -17.78 -24.24 -4.17
N PRO A 151 -17.98 -25.35 -4.90
CA PRO A 151 -18.12 -25.29 -6.35
C PRO A 151 -19.22 -24.28 -6.71
N GLY A 152 -18.94 -23.38 -7.65
CA GLY A 152 -19.86 -22.29 -8.03
C GLY A 152 -19.67 -20.97 -7.27
N GLY A 153 -18.72 -20.89 -6.33
CA GLY A 153 -18.27 -19.60 -5.80
C GLY A 153 -19.08 -19.03 -4.64
N CYS A 154 -19.92 -19.85 -4.00
CA CYS A 154 -20.57 -19.49 -2.75
C CYS A 154 -19.61 -19.72 -1.56
N PRO A 155 -19.45 -18.75 -0.63
CA PRO A 155 -18.67 -18.94 0.58
C PRO A 155 -19.20 -20.12 1.40
N ARG A 156 -18.30 -20.83 2.08
CA ARG A 156 -18.68 -21.87 3.04
C ARG A 156 -18.00 -21.62 4.38
N PRO A 157 -18.67 -21.95 5.50
CA PRO A 157 -17.96 -22.21 6.74
C PRO A 157 -17.14 -23.50 6.60
N GLU A 158 -16.27 -23.73 7.56
CA GLU A 158 -15.48 -24.96 7.67
C GLU A 158 -16.26 -26.13 8.23
#